data_AF-A0A173MEJ9-F1
#
_entry.id   AF-A0A173MEJ9-F1
#
_cell.length_a   1.000
_cell.length_b   1.000
_cell.length_c   1.000
_cell.angle_alpha   90.00
_cell.angle_beta   90.00
_cell.angle_gamma   90.00
#
_symmetry.space_group_name_H-M   'P 1'
#
loop_
_entity.id
_entity.type
_entity.pdbx_description
1 polymer ?
#
loop_
_entity_poly.entity_id
_entity_poly.type
_entity_poly.pdbx_seq_one_letter_code
_entity_poly.pdbx_strand_id
1 'polypeptide(L)' 'MSKYKDVVVNITKKHPETGEPAQAGHTYIVGVLGNKKKWYELDAESLNKMKDEDLQKELFKLLHPQTHH' A
#
# COMPACT_ATOMS: atom_id res chain seq x y z
N MET A 1 13.12 14.86 -9.37
CA MET A 1 12.97 13.81 -8.34
C MET A 1 11.56 13.25 -8.46
N SER A 2 11.42 11.95 -8.70
CA SER A 2 10.11 11.31 -8.95
C SER A 2 9.27 11.31 -7.67
N LYS A 3 8.09 11.95 -7.70
CA LYS A 3 7.18 12.13 -6.54
C LYS A 3 6.76 10.84 -5.83
N TYR A 4 6.93 9.69 -6.47
CA TYR A 4 6.60 8.36 -5.95
C TYR A 4 7.65 7.79 -4.99
N LYS A 5 8.90 8.30 -5.02
CA LYS A 5 10.01 7.80 -4.17
C LYS A 5 9.81 8.10 -2.68
N ASP A 6 8.96 9.05 -2.35
CA ASP A 6 8.64 9.43 -0.98
C ASP A 6 7.59 8.51 -0.34
N VAL A 7 6.99 7.58 -1.10
CA VAL A 7 6.05 6.59 -0.56
C VAL A 7 6.81 5.45 0.08
N VAL A 8 6.70 5.35 1.41
CA VAL A 8 7.22 4.19 2.14
C VAL A 8 6.19 3.08 2.06
N VAL A 9 6.58 1.94 1.48
CA VAL A 9 5.76 0.73 1.39
C VAL A 9 6.12 -0.21 2.54
N ASN A 10 5.12 -0.68 3.27
CA ASN A 10 5.28 -1.68 4.31
C ASN A 10 4.26 -2.81 4.12
N ILE A 11 4.73 -4.04 4.20
CA ILE A 11 3.92 -5.25 3.98
C ILE A 11 3.70 -5.93 5.32
N THR A 12 2.44 -6.12 5.71
CA THR A 12 2.09 -6.69 7.01
C THR A 12 0.95 -7.68 6.87
N LYS A 13 1.05 -8.80 7.61
CA LYS A 13 -0.03 -9.79 7.76
C LYS A 13 -1.01 -9.42 8.87
N LYS A 14 -0.93 -8.19 9.39
CA LYS A 14 -1.84 -7.65 10.40
C LYS A 14 -2.43 -6.34 9.90
N HIS A 15 -3.72 -6.16 10.13
CA HIS A 15 -4.45 -4.97 9.79
C HIS A 15 -3.82 -3.75 10.50
N PRO A 16 -3.48 -2.68 9.76
CA PRO A 16 -2.68 -1.57 10.29
C PRO A 16 -3.42 -0.65 11.28
N GLU A 17 -4.75 -0.79 11.38
CA GLU A 17 -5.60 -0.06 12.35
C GLU A 17 -6.13 -0.96 13.47
N THR A 18 -6.81 -2.07 13.16
CA THR A 18 -7.38 -2.97 14.17
C THR A 18 -6.36 -3.94 14.79
N GLY A 19 -5.21 -4.16 14.15
CA GLY A 19 -4.20 -5.12 14.59
C GLY A 19 -4.59 -6.59 14.34
N GLU A 20 -5.76 -6.84 13.75
CA GLU A 20 -6.26 -8.17 13.45
C GLU A 20 -5.42 -8.87 12.38
N PRO A 21 -5.27 -10.20 12.44
CA PRO A 21 -4.57 -10.92 11.38
C PRO A 21 -5.31 -10.79 10.05
N ALA A 22 -4.55 -10.66 8.96
CA ALA A 22 -5.08 -10.75 7.61
C ALA A 22 -5.76 -12.11 7.39
N GLN A 23 -6.74 -12.14 6.50
CA GLN A 23 -7.36 -13.39 6.09
C GLN A 23 -6.30 -14.35 5.52
N ALA A 24 -6.55 -15.66 5.61
CA ALA A 24 -5.60 -16.66 5.12
C ALA A 24 -5.30 -16.44 3.63
N GLY A 25 -4.03 -16.27 3.31
CA GLY A 25 -3.58 -15.94 1.95
C GLY A 25 -3.62 -14.45 1.61
N HIS A 26 -4.05 -13.57 2.51
CA HIS A 26 -4.08 -12.13 2.29
C HIS A 26 -2.92 -11.42 3.01
N THR A 27 -2.58 -10.24 2.52
CA THR A 27 -1.58 -9.35 3.10
C THR A 27 -2.04 -7.90 2.96
N TYR A 28 -1.67 -7.07 3.93
CA TYR A 28 -1.92 -5.64 3.87
C TYR A 28 -0.68 -4.93 3.37
N ILE A 29 -0.90 -4.01 2.44
CA ILE A 29 0.12 -3.10 1.91
C ILE A 29 -0.19 -1.73 2.45
N VAL A 30 0.73 -1.21 3.23
CA VAL A 30 0.61 0.08 3.90
C VAL A 30 1.54 1.04 3.20
N GLY A 31 0.98 2.10 2.65
CA GLY A 31 1.73 3.21 2.09
C GLY A 31 1.69 4.40 3.03
N VAL A 32 2.85 5.04 3.21
CA VAL A 32 2.98 6.30 3.96
C VAL A 32 3.61 7.35 3.06
N LEU A 33 2.96 8.50 2.91
CA LEU A 33 3.45 9.67 2.18
C LEU A 33 3.33 10.90 3.08
N GLY A 34 4.44 11.31 3.71
CA GLY A 34 4.44 12.37 4.71
C GLY A 34 3.51 12.04 5.89
N ASN A 35 2.49 12.87 6.12
CA ASN A 35 1.48 12.65 7.17
C ASN A 35 0.29 11.78 6.71
N LYS A 36 0.24 11.37 5.45
CA LYS A 36 -0.85 10.52 4.93
C LYS A 36 -0.44 9.05 5.02
N LYS A 37 -1.30 8.25 5.64
CA LYS A 37 -1.18 6.78 5.68
C LYS A 37 -2.43 6.19 5.05
N LYS A 38 -2.23 5.27 4.11
CA LYS A 38 -3.29 4.47 3.47
C LYS A 38 -2.83 3.04 3.38
N TRP A 39 -3.79 2.15 3.28
CA TRP A 39 -3.51 0.74 3.17
C TRP A 39 -4.60 0.08 2.34
N TYR A 40 -4.27 -1.07 1.77
CA TYR A 40 -5.23 -1.94 1.12
C TYR A 40 -4.83 -3.40 1.38
N GLU A 41 -5.81 -4.28 1.24
CA GLU A 41 -5.64 -5.71 1.32
C GLU A 41 -5.52 -6.29 -0.09
N LEU A 42 -4.57 -7.21 -0.29
CA LEU A 42 -4.53 -8.06 -1.47
C LEU A 42 -4.12 -9.47 -1.08
N ASP A 43 -4.44 -10.42 -1.95
CA ASP A 43 -3.95 -11.77 -1.83
C ASP A 43 -2.42 -11.84 -2.06
N ALA A 44 -1.75 -12.75 -1.35
CA ALA A 44 -0.32 -12.97 -1.40
C ALA A 44 0.15 -13.51 -2.76
N GLU A 45 -0.69 -14.25 -3.49
CA GLU A 45 -0.35 -14.65 -4.87
C GLU A 45 -0.30 -13.44 -5.80
N SER A 46 -1.23 -12.50 -5.61
CA SER A 46 -1.29 -11.23 -6.35
C SER A 46 -0.09 -10.35 -6.00
N LEU A 47 0.30 -10.29 -4.73
CA LEU A 47 1.52 -9.60 -4.31
C LEU A 47 2.77 -10.17 -4.98
N ASN A 48 2.90 -11.50 -5.05
CA ASN A 48 4.05 -12.14 -5.70
C ASN A 48 4.13 -11.86 -7.21
N LYS A 49 3.00 -11.55 -7.85
CA LYS A 49 2.93 -11.18 -9.27
C LYS A 49 3.18 -9.69 -9.49
N MET A 50 3.05 -8.85 -8.47
CA MET A 50 3.28 -7.41 -8.55
C MET A 50 4.75 -7.05 -8.36
N LYS A 51 5.22 -6.05 -9.12
CA LYS A 51 6.52 -5.44 -8.90
C LYS A 51 6.42 -4.36 -7.82
N ASP A 52 7.52 -4.11 -7.11
CA ASP A 52 7.60 -3.05 -6.09
C ASP A 52 7.17 -1.68 -6.65
N GLU A 53 7.54 -1.39 -7.91
CA GLU A 53 7.17 -0.15 -8.59
C GLU A 53 5.65 -0.04 -8.84
N ASP A 54 4.96 -1.15 -9.12
CA ASP A 54 3.50 -1.17 -9.26
C ASP A 54 2.82 -0.94 -7.91
N LEU A 55 3.31 -1.57 -6.83
CA LEU A 55 2.82 -1.34 -5.47
C LEU A 55 2.96 0.13 -5.05
N GLN A 56 4.12 0.72 -5.32
CA GLN A 56 4.38 2.14 -5.04
C GLN A 56 3.44 3.06 -5.83
N LYS A 57 3.17 2.76 -7.11
CA LYS A 57 2.24 3.55 -7.94
C LYS A 57 0.80 3.46 -7.42
N GLU A 58 0.32 2.26 -7.08
CA GLU A 58 -1.03 2.06 -6.56
C GLU A 58 -1.21 2.75 -5.20
N LEU A 59 -0.25 2.59 -4.29
CA LEU A 59 -0.24 3.32 -3.03
C LEU A 59 -0.19 4.83 -3.23
N PHE A 60 0.63 5.31 -4.17
CA PHE A 60 0.68 6.73 -4.47
C PHE A 60 -0.66 7.25 -4.96
N LYS A 61 -1.39 6.53 -5.83
CA LYS A 61 -2.75 6.93 -6.24
C LYS A 61 -3.72 7.02 -5.06
N LEU A 62 -3.65 6.08 -4.12
CA LEU A 62 -4.48 6.07 -2.92
C LEU A 62 -4.13 7.20 -1.93
N LEU A 63 -2.84 7.50 -1.77
CA LEU A 63 -2.31 8.52 -0.86
C LEU A 63 -2.42 9.93 -1.43
N HIS A 64 -2.29 10.03 -2.75
CA HIS A 64 -2.38 11.24 -3.53
C HIS A 64 -3.57 11.11 -4.48
N PRO A 65 -4.82 11.12 -3.96
CA PRO A 65 -5.97 11.29 -4.82
C PRO A 65 -5.69 12.58 -5.59
N GLN A 66 -5.46 12.45 -6.90
CA GLN A 66 -5.46 13.61 -7.77
C GLN A 66 -6.86 14.17 -7.62
N THR A 67 -7.01 15.20 -6.80
CA THR A 67 -8.12 16.12 -6.90
C THR A 67 -8.08 16.57 -8.36
N HIS A 68 -8.97 16.01 -9.17
CA HIS A 68 -9.26 16.55 -10.49
C HIS A 68 -9.63 18.00 -10.23
N HIS A 69 -8.72 18.90 -10.57
CA HIS A 69 -8.94 20.34 -10.54
C HIS A 69 -9.84 20.72 -11.72
#